data_AF-A0A5S5AWD2-F1
#
_entry.id   AF-A0A5S5AWD2-F1
#
_cell.length_a   1.000
_cell.length_b   1.000
_cell.length_c   1.000
_cell.angle_alpha   90.00
_cell.angle_beta   90.00
_cell.angle_gamma   90.00
#
_symmetry.space_group_name_H-M   'P 1'
#
loop_
_entity.id
_entity.type
_entity.pdbx_description
1 polymer ?
#
loop_
_entity_poly.entity_id
_entity_poly.type
_entity_poly.pdbx_seq_one_letter_code
_entity_poly.pdbx_strand_id
1 'polypeptide(L)'
;MSNQQPRRVPRSCPPGFQGRYIVQPGDTFFNIAQMFRTRLEALAVNNPHIIDPNIINPGDVLCVPGLIPYPCCIVLRPVPQFRLPFGAGAVAFVNFAPQGGQAVSFLATLPQPSAFGNFDIYVGEIYIPDIGGFGNQLFPTAQDPPTWATRIDLPTAAAIAPNSRVVIRPANSNTGISGDIIFDATIQGGSCHL
;
A
#
# COMPACT_ATOMS: atom_id res chain seq x y z
N MET A 1 -23.05 26.14 -21.94
CA MET A 1 -22.94 26.79 -20.62
C MET A 1 -22.64 25.70 -19.60
N SER A 2 -21.38 25.53 -19.18
CA SER A 2 -21.00 24.47 -18.23
C SER A 2 -21.35 24.93 -16.82
N ASN A 3 -22.43 24.38 -16.27
CA ASN A 3 -22.88 24.65 -14.92
C ASN A 3 -21.98 23.89 -13.95
N GLN A 4 -20.80 24.44 -13.62
CA GLN A 4 -19.92 23.85 -12.62
C GLN A 4 -20.57 24.04 -11.23
N GLN A 5 -21.40 23.08 -10.83
CA GLN A 5 -21.83 22.98 -9.43
C GLN A 5 -20.58 22.92 -8.54
N PRO A 6 -20.57 23.63 -7.40
CA PRO A 6 -19.41 23.67 -6.52
C PRO A 6 -19.12 22.26 -5.99
N ARG A 7 -17.93 21.74 -6.29
CA ARG A 7 -17.48 20.42 -5.80
C ARG A 7 -17.50 20.43 -4.27
N ARG A 8 -18.20 19.47 -3.67
CA ARG A 8 -18.24 19.32 -2.21
C ARG A 8 -17.01 18.53 -1.77
N VAL A 9 -16.11 19.19 -1.06
CA VAL A 9 -14.86 18.60 -0.58
C VAL A 9 -14.78 18.74 0.94
N PRO A 10 -14.57 17.64 1.69
CA PRO A 10 -14.43 17.70 3.14
C PRO A 10 -13.08 18.34 3.51
N ARG A 11 -13.10 19.18 4.54
CA ARG A 11 -11.88 19.82 5.09
C ARG A 11 -10.91 18.77 5.64
N SER A 12 -11.42 17.78 6.36
CA SER A 12 -10.68 16.64 6.89
C SER A 12 -11.56 15.40 6.86
N CYS A 13 -10.93 14.22 6.91
CA CYS A 13 -11.65 12.96 6.99
C CYS A 13 -11.60 12.39 8.42
N PRO A 14 -12.70 11.80 8.91
CA PRO A 14 -12.72 11.17 10.23
C PRO A 14 -11.71 10.01 10.34
N PRO A 15 -11.24 9.68 11.55
CA PRO A 15 -10.48 8.46 11.80
C PRO A 15 -11.21 7.22 11.25
N GLY A 16 -10.47 6.32 10.61
CA GLY A 16 -11.04 5.15 9.93
C GLY A 16 -11.59 5.40 8.52
N PHE A 17 -11.86 6.66 8.14
CA PHE A 17 -12.35 7.07 6.81
C PHE A 17 -11.38 8.00 6.08
N GLN A 18 -10.08 7.80 6.29
CA GLN A 18 -9.03 8.69 5.78
C GLN A 18 -8.81 8.62 4.26
N GLY A 19 -9.40 7.64 3.57
CA GLY A 19 -9.35 7.56 2.12
C GLY A 19 -10.18 8.67 1.49
N ARG A 20 -9.74 9.20 0.35
CA ARG A 20 -10.50 10.19 -0.43
C ARG A 20 -10.89 9.58 -1.77
N TYR A 21 -12.18 9.51 -2.03
CA TYR A 21 -12.73 9.05 -3.30
C TYR A 21 -13.37 10.22 -4.04
N ILE A 22 -13.02 10.40 -5.31
CA ILE A 22 -13.64 11.40 -6.18
C ILE A 22 -14.76 10.71 -6.94
N VAL A 23 -16.00 11.14 -6.70
CA VAL A 23 -17.20 10.61 -7.35
C VAL A 23 -17.06 10.74 -8.87
N GLN A 24 -17.29 9.65 -9.58
CA GLN A 24 -17.29 9.53 -11.04
C GLN A 24 -18.71 9.54 -11.60
N PRO A 25 -18.88 9.83 -12.91
CA PRO A 25 -20.17 9.67 -13.57
C PRO A 25 -20.73 8.24 -13.44
N GLY A 26 -21.94 8.11 -12.94
CA GLY A 26 -22.62 6.80 -12.75
C GLY A 26 -22.48 6.21 -11.35
N ASP A 27 -21.73 6.86 -10.45
CA ASP A 27 -21.64 6.43 -9.06
C ASP A 27 -22.92 6.68 -8.28
N THR A 28 -23.13 5.84 -7.26
CA THR A 28 -24.15 6.01 -6.23
C THR A 28 -23.51 5.83 -4.87
N PHE A 29 -24.11 6.36 -3.81
CA PHE A 29 -23.59 6.14 -2.47
C PHE A 29 -23.54 4.64 -2.10
N PHE A 30 -24.48 3.86 -2.64
CA PHE A 30 -24.56 2.42 -2.45
C PHE A 30 -23.41 1.66 -3.11
N ASN A 31 -23.15 1.87 -4.40
CA ASN A 31 -22.06 1.16 -5.07
C ASN A 31 -20.68 1.59 -4.53
N ILE A 32 -20.53 2.85 -4.10
CA ILE A 32 -19.32 3.32 -3.42
C ILE A 32 -19.16 2.60 -2.07
N ALA A 33 -20.21 2.51 -1.25
CA ALA A 33 -20.15 1.79 0.02
C ALA A 33 -19.76 0.31 -0.18
N GLN A 34 -20.31 -0.35 -1.21
CA GLN A 34 -19.95 -1.71 -1.57
C GLN A 34 -18.49 -1.84 -2.04
N MET A 35 -18.03 -0.93 -2.90
CA MET A 35 -16.65 -0.86 -3.38
C MET A 35 -15.67 -0.77 -2.20
N PHE A 36 -16.01 0.04 -1.19
CA PHE A 36 -15.18 0.20 0.01
C PHE A 36 -15.51 -0.78 1.14
N ARG A 37 -16.30 -1.84 0.87
CA ARG A 37 -16.75 -2.84 1.84
C ARG A 37 -17.21 -2.23 3.17
N THR A 38 -17.90 -1.11 3.09
CA THR A 38 -18.45 -0.40 4.25
C THR A 38 -19.96 -0.37 4.18
N ARG A 39 -20.59 -0.12 5.33
CA ARG A 39 -22.04 0.06 5.39
C ARG A 39 -22.40 1.42 4.80
N LEU A 40 -23.54 1.49 4.12
CA LEU A 40 -24.04 2.73 3.52
C LEU A 40 -24.16 3.84 4.57
N GLU A 41 -24.68 3.48 5.74
CA GLU A 41 -24.89 4.38 6.87
C GLU A 41 -23.56 4.87 7.44
N ALA A 42 -22.56 3.96 7.53
CA ALA A 42 -21.23 4.32 7.99
C ALA A 42 -20.55 5.28 7.01
N LEU A 43 -20.70 5.08 5.70
CA LEU A 43 -20.23 6.04 4.71
C LEU A 43 -20.94 7.38 4.85
N ALA A 44 -22.25 7.41 5.07
CA ALA A 44 -23.00 8.67 5.16
C ALA A 44 -22.62 9.48 6.39
N VAL A 45 -22.53 8.83 7.56
CA VAL A 45 -22.15 9.48 8.83
C VAL A 45 -20.75 10.09 8.76
N ASN A 46 -19.82 9.46 8.02
CA ASN A 46 -18.46 9.96 7.86
C ASN A 46 -18.32 11.01 6.74
N ASN A 47 -19.41 11.36 6.05
CA ASN A 47 -19.46 12.38 4.99
C ASN A 47 -20.55 13.43 5.26
N PRO A 48 -20.52 14.15 6.39
CA PRO A 48 -21.58 15.08 6.77
C PRO A 48 -21.72 16.29 5.84
N HIS A 49 -20.75 16.56 4.97
CA HIS A 49 -20.84 17.58 3.91
C HIS A 49 -21.75 17.15 2.73
N ILE A 50 -22.13 15.88 2.66
CA ILE A 50 -23.15 15.36 1.74
C ILE A 50 -24.46 15.23 2.51
N ILE A 51 -25.31 16.25 2.39
CA ILE A 51 -26.58 16.35 3.14
C ILE A 51 -27.55 15.22 2.76
N ASP A 52 -27.65 14.92 1.47
CA ASP A 52 -28.46 13.83 0.95
C ASP A 52 -27.56 12.83 0.21
N PRO A 53 -27.31 11.63 0.79
CA PRO A 53 -26.53 10.58 0.14
C PRO A 53 -27.06 10.15 -1.23
N ASN A 54 -28.35 10.35 -1.53
CA ASN A 54 -28.91 10.03 -2.84
C ASN A 54 -28.53 11.06 -3.92
N ILE A 55 -27.99 12.22 -3.52
CA ILE A 55 -27.62 13.31 -4.40
C ILE A 55 -26.12 13.56 -4.28
N ILE A 56 -25.34 12.79 -5.05
CA ILE A 56 -23.91 13.00 -5.28
C ILE A 56 -23.66 13.44 -6.71
N ASN A 57 -22.66 14.30 -6.92
CA ASN A 57 -22.30 14.83 -8.23
C ASN A 57 -20.87 14.39 -8.58
N PRO A 58 -20.59 14.11 -9.87
CA PRO A 58 -19.23 13.87 -10.31
C PRO A 58 -18.28 15.00 -9.88
N GLY A 59 -17.16 14.62 -9.26
CA GLY A 59 -16.17 15.55 -8.70
C GLY A 59 -16.36 15.88 -7.21
N ASP A 60 -17.44 15.44 -6.56
CA ASP A 60 -17.52 15.45 -5.09
C ASP A 60 -16.45 14.52 -4.50
N VAL A 61 -15.96 14.86 -3.31
CA VAL A 61 -14.97 14.05 -2.59
C VAL A 61 -15.61 13.43 -1.38
N LEU A 62 -15.55 12.10 -1.27
CA LEU A 62 -16.00 11.35 -0.10
C LEU A 62 -14.80 10.87 0.72
N CYS A 63 -14.90 11.03 2.03
CA CYS A 63 -14.14 10.29 3.00
C CYS A 63 -14.64 8.86 3.00
N VAL A 64 -13.82 7.93 2.53
CA VAL A 64 -14.13 6.51 2.45
C VAL A 64 -13.24 5.77 3.44
N PRO A 65 -13.64 4.56 3.89
CA PRO A 65 -12.73 3.73 4.67
C PRO A 65 -11.38 3.72 3.97
N GLY A 66 -10.30 3.89 4.74
CA GLY A 66 -8.96 3.91 4.19
C GLY A 66 -8.60 2.55 3.62
N LEU A 67 -9.15 2.19 2.47
CA LEU A 67 -8.71 1.06 1.70
C LEU A 67 -7.62 1.54 0.76
N ILE A 68 -6.62 0.70 0.64
CA ILE A 68 -5.59 0.83 -0.38
C ILE A 68 -6.31 0.58 -1.72
N PRO A 69 -6.25 1.48 -2.71
CA PRO A 69 -6.80 1.18 -4.02
C PRO A 69 -6.03 0.00 -4.60
N TYR A 70 -6.72 -1.08 -4.98
CA TYR A 70 -6.09 -2.25 -5.59
C TYR A 70 -6.26 -2.21 -7.12
N PRO A 71 -5.19 -2.49 -7.89
CA PRO A 71 -3.83 -2.73 -7.44
C PRO A 71 -3.13 -1.45 -6.98
N CYS A 72 -2.15 -1.58 -6.08
CA CYS A 72 -1.36 -0.48 -5.56
C CYS A 72 0.13 -0.73 -5.82
N CYS A 73 0.80 0.21 -6.48
CA CYS A 73 2.25 0.18 -6.64
C CYS A 73 2.89 1.28 -5.78
N ILE A 74 3.94 0.95 -5.05
CA ILE A 74 4.63 1.89 -4.16
C ILE A 74 6.12 1.76 -4.38
N VAL A 75 6.79 2.88 -4.63
CA VAL A 75 8.25 2.96 -4.68
C VAL A 75 8.80 3.03 -3.26
N LEU A 76 9.69 2.11 -2.92
CA LEU A 76 10.42 2.13 -1.66
C LEU A 76 11.60 3.09 -1.78
N ARG A 77 11.82 3.87 -0.73
CA ARG A 77 12.90 4.85 -0.67
C ARG A 77 14.10 4.27 0.06
N PRO A 78 15.32 4.53 -0.41
CA PRO A 78 16.50 4.09 0.30
C PRO A 78 16.63 4.83 1.61
N VAL A 79 16.99 4.12 2.68
CA VAL A 79 17.21 4.74 3.98
C VAL A 79 18.55 5.50 3.95
N PRO A 80 18.63 6.76 4.41
CA PRO A 80 19.81 7.63 4.20
C PRO A 80 21.14 7.11 4.75
N GLN A 81 21.10 6.12 5.65
CA GLN A 81 22.27 5.54 6.27
C GLN A 81 23.13 4.74 5.28
N PHE A 82 22.54 4.25 4.18
CA PHE A 82 23.24 3.44 3.19
C PHE A 82 23.33 4.16 1.84
N ARG A 83 24.56 4.27 1.32
CA ARG A 83 24.77 4.67 -0.09
C ARG A 83 24.62 3.44 -0.97
N LEU A 84 23.45 3.29 -1.58
CA LEU A 84 23.22 2.25 -2.57
C LEU A 84 23.92 2.61 -3.89
N PRO A 85 24.36 1.59 -4.68
CA PRO A 85 24.94 1.83 -6.00
C PRO A 85 23.92 2.46 -6.96
N PHE A 86 24.43 3.06 -8.04
CA PHE A 86 23.58 3.63 -9.09
C PHE A 86 22.64 2.56 -9.66
N GLY A 87 21.38 2.92 -9.89
CA GLY A 87 20.36 2.01 -10.40
C GLY A 87 19.70 1.13 -9.34
N ALA A 88 20.09 1.23 -8.06
CA ALA A 88 19.35 0.59 -6.99
C ALA A 88 17.97 1.23 -6.82
N GLY A 89 16.95 0.38 -6.74
CA GLY A 89 15.57 0.81 -6.61
C GLY A 89 14.70 -0.35 -6.17
N ALA A 90 13.58 -0.05 -5.52
CA ALA A 90 12.67 -1.07 -5.03
C ALA A 90 11.23 -0.61 -5.17
N VAL A 91 10.35 -1.55 -5.48
CA VAL A 91 8.91 -1.37 -5.53
C VAL A 91 8.21 -2.48 -4.75
N ALA A 92 7.09 -2.13 -4.13
CA ALA A 92 6.12 -3.08 -3.59
C ALA A 92 4.82 -2.95 -4.39
N PHE A 93 4.37 -4.07 -4.93
CA PHE A 93 3.11 -4.19 -5.65
C PHE A 93 2.11 -4.97 -4.81
N VAL A 94 1.02 -4.30 -4.48
CA VAL A 94 -0.02 -4.77 -3.57
C VAL A 94 -1.26 -5.11 -4.40
N ASN A 95 -1.70 -6.36 -4.36
CA ASN A 95 -2.83 -6.87 -5.13
C ASN A 95 -3.57 -8.01 -4.39
N PHE A 96 -4.53 -8.65 -5.03
CA PHE A 96 -5.18 -9.85 -4.51
C PHE A 96 -4.33 -11.12 -4.71
N ALA A 97 -4.43 -12.05 -3.77
CA ALA A 97 -3.77 -13.34 -3.88
C ALA A 97 -4.59 -14.35 -4.71
N PRO A 98 -3.96 -15.26 -5.48
CA PRO A 98 -4.64 -16.28 -6.29
C PRO A 98 -5.62 -17.15 -5.50
N GLN A 99 -5.30 -17.41 -4.22
CA GLN A 99 -6.10 -18.26 -3.34
C GLN A 99 -7.09 -17.46 -2.47
N GLY A 100 -7.28 -16.17 -2.78
CA GLY A 100 -8.05 -15.23 -1.95
C GLY A 100 -7.19 -14.52 -0.91
N GLY A 101 -7.67 -13.38 -0.41
CA GLY A 101 -6.88 -12.48 0.44
C GLY A 101 -6.03 -11.50 -0.37
N GLN A 102 -5.04 -10.90 0.28
CA GLN A 102 -4.18 -9.86 -0.29
C GLN A 102 -2.74 -10.35 -0.38
N ALA A 103 -1.97 -9.76 -1.29
CA ALA A 103 -0.58 -10.09 -1.50
C ALA A 103 0.27 -8.84 -1.70
N VAL A 104 1.53 -8.94 -1.30
CA VAL A 104 2.55 -7.93 -1.54
C VAL A 104 3.72 -8.56 -2.25
N SER A 105 3.98 -8.13 -3.47
CA SER A 105 5.14 -8.53 -4.25
C SER A 105 6.21 -7.46 -4.14
N PHE A 106 7.43 -7.87 -3.79
CA PHE A 106 8.59 -6.99 -3.80
C PHE A 106 9.41 -7.24 -5.05
N LEU A 107 9.92 -6.17 -5.63
CA LEU A 107 10.92 -6.22 -6.70
C LEU A 107 11.96 -5.13 -6.43
N ALA A 108 13.24 -5.50 -6.38
CA ALA A 108 14.31 -4.58 -6.09
C ALA A 108 15.59 -4.90 -6.87
N THR A 109 16.22 -3.89 -7.44
CA THR A 109 17.59 -4.01 -7.98
C THR A 109 18.55 -3.65 -6.86
N LEU A 110 19.35 -4.63 -6.41
CA LEU A 110 20.21 -4.53 -5.23
C LEU A 110 21.51 -5.30 -5.47
N PRO A 111 22.64 -4.87 -4.87
CA PRO A 111 23.87 -5.65 -4.88
C PRO A 111 23.72 -6.93 -4.06
N GLN A 112 24.76 -7.76 -4.02
CA GLN A 112 24.77 -8.92 -3.13
C GLN A 112 24.61 -8.51 -1.64
N PRO A 113 23.87 -9.28 -0.81
CA PRO A 113 23.64 -8.95 0.60
C PRO A 113 24.92 -8.72 1.42
N SER A 114 26.03 -9.37 1.01
CA SER A 114 27.36 -9.22 1.62
C SER A 114 27.91 -7.79 1.54
N ALA A 115 27.39 -6.94 0.65
CA ALA A 115 27.70 -5.51 0.61
C ALA A 115 27.30 -4.77 1.90
N PHE A 116 26.40 -5.35 2.70
CA PHE A 116 25.89 -4.77 3.93
C PHE A 116 26.43 -5.44 5.20
N GLY A 117 27.40 -6.35 5.08
CA GLY A 117 27.99 -7.09 6.20
C GLY A 117 27.92 -8.59 6.01
N ASN A 118 27.81 -9.35 7.11
CA ASN A 118 27.75 -10.81 7.05
C ASN A 118 26.32 -11.31 6.74
N PHE A 119 25.81 -10.98 5.57
CA PHE A 119 24.47 -11.35 5.11
C PHE A 119 24.54 -12.09 3.77
N ASP A 120 23.57 -12.97 3.55
CA ASP A 120 23.50 -13.85 2.38
C ASP A 120 22.11 -13.85 1.69
N ILE A 121 21.10 -13.25 2.31
CA ILE A 121 19.76 -13.10 1.76
C ILE A 121 19.21 -11.68 1.97
N TYR A 122 18.17 -11.33 1.22
CA TYR A 122 17.27 -10.23 1.56
C TYR A 122 15.92 -10.76 1.98
N VAL A 123 15.27 -10.06 2.89
CA VAL A 123 13.89 -10.32 3.31
C VAL A 123 13.06 -9.07 3.03
N GLY A 124 11.92 -9.29 2.38
CA GLY A 124 10.88 -8.28 2.18
C GLY A 124 9.81 -8.52 3.22
N GLU A 125 9.41 -7.46 3.92
CA GLU A 125 8.42 -7.57 4.99
C GLU A 125 7.35 -6.50 4.86
N ILE A 126 6.15 -6.83 5.28
CA ILE A 126 5.06 -5.89 5.52
C ILE A 126 4.65 -5.94 6.99
N TYR A 127 4.60 -4.78 7.64
CA TYR A 127 4.05 -4.59 8.97
C TYR A 127 2.69 -3.93 8.86
N ILE A 128 1.66 -4.65 9.29
CA ILE A 128 0.27 -4.18 9.27
C ILE A 128 -0.10 -3.74 10.69
N PRO A 129 -0.60 -2.50 10.89
CA PRO A 129 -1.07 -2.03 12.19
C PRO A 129 -2.05 -3.01 12.82
N ASP A 130 -1.90 -3.24 14.13
CA ASP A 130 -2.76 -4.12 14.95
C ASP A 130 -2.74 -5.63 14.58
N ILE A 131 -2.00 -6.03 13.53
CA ILE A 131 -1.89 -7.43 13.09
C ILE A 131 -0.47 -7.98 13.28
N GLY A 132 0.55 -7.24 12.85
CA GLY A 132 1.96 -7.66 12.94
C GLY A 132 2.68 -7.73 11.59
N GLY A 133 3.82 -8.41 11.59
CA GLY A 133 4.74 -8.51 10.45
C GLY A 133 4.60 -9.83 9.68
N PHE A 134 4.62 -9.73 8.35
CA PHE A 134 4.73 -10.88 7.43
C PHE A 134 5.92 -10.66 6.52
N GLY A 135 6.71 -11.69 6.25
CA GLY A 135 7.94 -11.56 5.48
C GLY A 135 8.31 -12.82 4.72
N ASN A 136 8.94 -12.65 3.55
CA ASN A 136 9.52 -13.72 2.77
C ASN A 136 10.92 -13.34 2.28
N GLN A 137 11.77 -14.34 2.06
CA GLN A 137 13.05 -14.16 1.38
C GLN A 137 12.85 -13.70 -0.07
N LEU A 138 13.71 -12.78 -0.54
CA LEU A 138 13.82 -12.44 -1.95
C LEU A 138 14.80 -13.35 -2.67
N PHE A 139 14.47 -13.68 -3.90
CA PHE A 139 15.28 -14.51 -4.77
C PHE A 139 15.87 -13.68 -5.91
N PRO A 140 17.17 -13.81 -6.21
CA PRO A 140 17.84 -13.05 -7.24
C PRO A 140 17.57 -13.66 -8.62
N THR A 141 17.53 -12.79 -9.63
CA THR A 141 17.73 -13.17 -11.02
C THR A 141 19.23 -13.35 -11.34
N ALA A 142 19.55 -13.87 -12.53
CA ALA A 142 20.92 -14.14 -12.94
C ALA A 142 21.71 -12.91 -13.46
N GLN A 143 21.13 -11.70 -13.41
CA GLN A 143 21.81 -10.46 -13.83
C GLN A 143 22.76 -9.92 -12.76
N ASP A 144 23.64 -9.00 -13.17
CA ASP A 144 24.53 -8.26 -12.27
C ASP A 144 24.40 -6.74 -12.55
N PRO A 145 23.87 -5.93 -11.61
CA PRO A 145 23.31 -6.35 -10.32
C PRO A 145 22.01 -7.17 -10.48
N PRO A 146 21.74 -8.13 -9.57
CA PRO A 146 20.51 -8.92 -9.64
C PRO A 146 19.27 -8.07 -9.41
N THR A 147 18.16 -8.53 -10.00
CA THR A 147 16.83 -8.14 -9.54
C THR A 147 16.34 -9.18 -8.54
N TRP A 148 15.96 -8.73 -7.37
CA TRP A 148 15.51 -9.53 -6.26
C TRP A 148 13.99 -9.44 -6.19
N ALA A 149 13.31 -10.59 -6.10
CA ALA A 149 11.86 -10.61 -6.07
C ALA A 149 11.32 -11.61 -5.04
N THR A 150 10.19 -11.27 -4.47
CA THR A 150 9.38 -12.19 -3.67
C THR A 150 7.91 -11.79 -3.71
N ARG A 151 7.07 -12.67 -3.20
CA ARG A 151 5.65 -12.45 -3.01
C ARG A 151 5.25 -12.98 -1.65
N ILE A 152 4.52 -12.17 -0.90
CA ILE A 152 3.95 -12.52 0.39
C ILE A 152 2.44 -12.61 0.21
N ASP A 153 1.89 -13.80 0.39
CA ASP A 153 0.44 -14.01 0.47
C ASP A 153 0.01 -13.88 1.92
N LEU A 154 -0.89 -12.93 2.18
CA LEU A 154 -1.39 -12.67 3.52
C LEU A 154 -2.54 -13.62 3.85
N PRO A 155 -2.65 -14.08 5.11
CA PRO A 155 -3.80 -14.86 5.53
C PRO A 155 -5.08 -14.04 5.33
N THR A 156 -6.19 -14.69 5.02
CA THR A 156 -7.48 -14.01 4.76
C THR A 156 -8.00 -13.21 5.94
N ALA A 157 -7.54 -13.52 7.16
CA ALA A 157 -7.83 -12.76 8.38
C ALA A 157 -7.03 -11.45 8.48
N ALA A 158 -5.97 -11.28 7.69
CA ALA A 158 -5.17 -10.07 7.63
C ALA A 158 -5.54 -9.24 6.40
N ALA A 159 -5.84 -7.96 6.65
CA ALA A 159 -6.07 -6.98 5.60
C ALA A 159 -5.06 -5.85 5.75
N ILE A 160 -4.37 -5.52 4.66
CA ILE A 160 -3.45 -4.40 4.59
C ILE A 160 -4.27 -3.12 4.82
N ALA A 161 -3.90 -2.38 5.85
CA ALA A 161 -4.51 -1.12 6.24
C ALA A 161 -3.60 0.08 5.84
N PRO A 162 -4.11 1.30 5.84
CA PRO A 162 -3.28 2.50 5.76
C PRO A 162 -2.26 2.50 6.90
N ASN A 163 -1.11 3.12 6.65
CA ASN A 163 0.05 3.11 7.52
C ASN A 163 0.75 1.75 7.65
N SER A 164 0.34 0.74 6.89
CA SER A 164 1.16 -0.47 6.71
C SER A 164 2.53 -0.09 6.18
N ARG A 165 3.59 -0.64 6.76
CA ARG A 165 4.97 -0.33 6.36
C ARG A 165 5.56 -1.51 5.60
N VAL A 166 6.10 -1.26 4.42
CA VAL A 166 6.83 -2.25 3.63
C VAL A 166 8.31 -1.95 3.69
N VAL A 167 9.13 -2.97 3.88
CA VAL A 167 10.58 -2.82 4.04
C VAL A 167 11.34 -3.93 3.32
N ILE A 168 12.59 -3.63 2.95
CA ILE A 168 13.57 -4.64 2.57
C ILE A 168 14.79 -4.47 3.46
N ARG A 169 15.32 -5.58 3.97
CA ARG A 169 16.56 -5.62 4.76
C ARG A 169 17.40 -6.85 4.41
N PRO A 170 18.73 -6.78 4.52
CA PRO A 170 19.59 -7.96 4.43
C PRO A 170 19.43 -8.82 5.70
N ALA A 171 19.62 -10.13 5.57
CA ALA A 171 19.63 -11.06 6.68
C ALA A 171 20.63 -12.20 6.43
N ASN A 172 20.99 -12.89 7.50
CA ASN A 172 21.87 -14.05 7.46
C ASN A 172 21.03 -15.31 7.71
N SER A 173 20.87 -16.13 6.67
CA SER A 173 20.03 -17.33 6.68
C SER A 173 20.51 -18.39 7.68
N ASN A 174 21.81 -18.42 8.00
CA ASN A 174 22.40 -19.40 8.92
C ASN A 174 22.25 -19.01 10.39
N THR A 175 22.27 -17.72 10.70
CA THR A 175 22.21 -17.21 12.08
C THR A 175 20.84 -16.65 12.46
N GLY A 176 19.98 -16.35 11.47
CA GLY A 176 18.70 -15.68 11.66
C GLY A 176 18.81 -14.19 11.97
N ILE A 177 20.02 -13.63 12.01
CA ILE A 177 20.23 -12.21 12.30
C ILE A 177 19.81 -11.38 11.08
N SER A 178 18.98 -10.37 11.33
CA SER A 178 18.59 -9.36 10.34
C SER A 178 19.41 -8.10 10.52
N GLY A 179 19.80 -7.48 9.40
CA GLY A 179 20.42 -6.18 9.37
C GLY A 179 19.42 -5.03 9.41
N ASP A 180 19.95 -3.82 9.26
CA ASP A 180 19.16 -2.60 9.19
C ASP A 180 18.29 -2.55 7.93
N ILE A 181 17.21 -1.78 7.99
CA ILE A 181 16.33 -1.55 6.84
C ILE A 181 17.08 -0.70 5.81
N ILE A 182 17.13 -1.18 4.57
CA ILE A 182 17.82 -0.49 3.46
C ILE A 182 16.83 0.22 2.53
N PHE A 183 15.60 -0.27 2.46
CA PHE A 183 14.51 0.32 1.70
C PHE A 183 13.23 0.29 2.54
N ASP A 184 12.48 1.38 2.55
CA ASP A 184 11.15 1.41 3.16
C ASP A 184 10.14 2.29 2.43
N ALA A 185 8.87 1.99 2.66
CA ALA A 185 7.76 2.87 2.35
C ALA A 185 6.58 2.61 3.30
N THR A 186 5.70 3.60 3.40
CA THR A 186 4.44 3.48 4.11
C THR A 186 3.31 3.51 3.10
N ILE A 187 2.42 2.53 3.18
CA ILE A 187 1.22 2.45 2.38
C ILE A 187 0.20 3.45 2.92
N GLN A 188 -0.02 4.54 2.18
CA GLN A 188 -0.97 5.58 2.57
C GLN A 188 -2.34 5.35 1.92
N GLY A 189 -3.40 5.69 2.65
CA GLY A 189 -4.76 5.65 2.11
C GLY A 189 -4.88 6.59 0.90
N GLY A 190 -5.38 6.09 -0.23
CA GLY A 190 -5.64 6.87 -1.44
C GLY A 190 -4.41 7.41 -2.20
N SER A 191 -3.19 7.01 -1.85
CA SER A 191 -1.96 7.57 -2.46
C SER A 191 -1.20 6.61 -3.38
N CYS A 192 -1.74 5.42 -3.66
CA CYS A 192 -1.07 4.52 -4.60
C CYS A 192 -1.17 5.11 -6.00
N HIS A 193 -0.02 5.38 -6.60
CA HIS A 193 0.06 5.86 -7.97
C HIS A 193 -0.22 4.68 -8.91
N LEU A 194 -1.17 4.87 -9.84
CA LEU A 194 -1.34 4.07 -11.05
C LEU A 194 -0.78 4.86 -12.23
#